data_AF-A0A526V7S7-F1
#
_entry.id   AF-A0A526V7S7-F1
#
_cell.length_a   1.000
_cell.length_b   1.000
_cell.length_c   1.000
_cell.angle_alpha   90.00
_cell.angle_beta   90.00
_cell.angle_gamma   90.00
#
_symmetry.space_group_name_H-M   'P 1'
#
loop_
_entity.id
_entity.type
_entity.pdbx_description
1 polymer ?
#
loop_
_entity_poly.entity_id
_entity_poly.type
_entity_poly.pdbx_seq_one_letter_code
_entity_poly.pdbx_strand_id
1 'polypeptide(L)'
;PPPPVDLVLAGDVFYGREVALRFIPFLDRCLAAGIEVLVGDPRRNDLPLSRLRLLAEYKVPDFGDAKGAASKPSGVFSFEADNRWR
;
A
#
# COMPACT_ATOMS: atom_id res chain seq x y z
N PRO A 1 -6.95 -0.79 -17.39
CA PRO A 1 -5.71 -0.19 -17.94
C PRO A 1 -5.10 0.76 -16.90
N PRO A 2 -3.78 1.01 -16.89
CA PRO A 2 -3.19 2.06 -16.08
C PRO A 2 -3.75 3.44 -16.46
N PRO A 3 -3.99 4.35 -15.49
CA PRO A 3 -4.39 5.73 -15.77
C PRO A 3 -3.20 6.54 -16.35
N PRO A 4 -3.45 7.62 -17.11
CA PRO A 4 -2.40 8.49 -17.64
C PRO A 4 -1.92 9.48 -16.57
N VAL A 5 -1.24 8.96 -15.53
CA VAL A 5 -0.69 9.73 -14.42
C VAL A 5 0.73 9.27 -14.13
N ASP A 6 1.53 10.11 -13.49
CA ASP A 6 2.90 9.76 -13.08
C ASP A 6 2.95 9.01 -11.75
N LEU A 7 1.93 9.18 -10.90
CA LEU A 7 1.87 8.64 -9.53
C LEU A 7 0.47 8.13 -9.16
N VAL A 8 0.42 6.95 -8.54
CA VAL A 8 -0.77 6.38 -7.90
C VAL A 8 -0.56 6.33 -6.38
N LEU A 9 -1.53 6.87 -5.64
CA LEU A 9 -1.59 6.79 -4.18
C LEU A 9 -2.66 5.78 -3.76
N ALA A 10 -2.28 4.78 -2.96
CA ALA A 10 -3.16 3.74 -2.45
C ALA A 10 -3.20 3.80 -0.91
N GLY A 11 -4.29 4.31 -0.34
CA GLY A 11 -4.48 4.41 1.10
C GLY A 11 -5.36 3.28 1.64
N ASP A 12 -4.83 2.50 2.59
CA ASP A 12 -5.55 1.49 3.37
C ASP A 12 -6.40 0.54 2.51
N VAL A 13 -5.83 0.05 1.40
CA VAL A 13 -6.53 -0.82 0.43
C VAL A 13 -6.37 -2.32 0.73
N PHE A 14 -5.49 -2.67 1.68
CA PHE A 14 -5.17 -4.05 2.05
C PHE A 14 -5.96 -4.54 3.27
N TYR A 15 -7.11 -3.94 3.56
CA TYR A 15 -8.00 -4.30 4.68
C TYR A 15 -8.65 -5.69 4.54
N GLY A 16 -8.54 -6.34 3.38
CA GLY A 16 -9.00 -7.70 3.21
C GLY A 16 -8.46 -8.38 1.95
N ARG A 17 -8.23 -9.68 2.06
CA ARG A 17 -7.66 -10.55 1.03
C ARG A 17 -8.28 -10.39 -0.36
N GLU A 18 -9.60 -10.37 -0.47
CA GLU A 18 -10.30 -10.26 -1.76
C GLU A 18 -10.03 -8.91 -2.47
N VAL A 19 -9.86 -7.85 -1.68
CA VAL A 19 -9.51 -6.52 -2.18
C VAL A 19 -8.06 -6.53 -2.64
N ALA A 20 -7.15 -7.04 -1.80
CA ALA A 20 -5.74 -7.18 -2.14
C ALA A 20 -5.51 -7.97 -3.45
N LEU A 21 -6.22 -9.10 -3.62
CA LEU A 21 -6.14 -9.94 -4.82
C LEU A 21 -6.56 -9.21 -6.11
N ARG A 22 -7.46 -8.22 -6.01
CA ARG A 22 -7.89 -7.41 -7.16
C ARG A 22 -7.00 -6.19 -7.37
N PHE A 23 -6.49 -5.62 -6.28
CA PHE A 23 -5.75 -4.36 -6.32
C PHE A 23 -4.29 -4.56 -6.73
N ILE A 24 -3.64 -5.64 -6.27
CA ILE A 24 -2.24 -5.95 -6.62
C ILE A 24 -2.04 -6.02 -8.14
N PRO A 25 -2.84 -6.77 -8.93
CA PRO A 25 -2.70 -6.78 -10.38
C PRO A 25 -2.89 -5.41 -11.05
N PHE A 26 -3.66 -4.51 -10.43
CA PHE A 26 -3.77 -3.13 -10.92
C PHE A 26 -2.48 -2.34 -10.66
N LEU A 27 -1.91 -2.44 -9.47
CA LEU A 27 -0.62 -1.80 -9.15
C LEU A 27 0.50 -2.36 -10.03
N ASP A 28 0.51 -3.66 -10.30
CA ASP A 28 1.48 -4.30 -11.21
C ASP A 28 1.44 -3.69 -12.61
N ARG A 29 0.24 -3.45 -13.15
CA ARG A 29 0.09 -2.79 -14.44
C ARG A 29 0.55 -1.33 -14.40
N CYS A 30 0.38 -0.63 -13.27
CA CYS A 30 0.86 0.74 -13.12
C CYS A 30 2.39 0.78 -13.11
N LEU A 31 3.04 -0.08 -12.32
CA LEU A 31 4.49 -0.23 -12.32
C LEU A 31 5.04 -0.60 -13.70
N ALA A 32 4.39 -1.53 -14.40
CA ALA A 32 4.79 -1.93 -15.76
C ALA A 32 4.67 -0.79 -16.79
N ALA A 33 3.81 0.19 -16.53
CA ALA A 33 3.67 1.40 -17.35
C ALA A 33 4.64 2.52 -16.93
N GLY A 34 5.54 2.29 -15.96
CA GLY A 34 6.48 3.28 -15.45
C GLY A 34 5.87 4.26 -14.44
N ILE A 35 4.66 3.99 -13.94
CA ILE A 35 3.97 4.83 -12.98
C ILE A 35 4.47 4.50 -11.57
N GLU A 36 4.80 5.53 -10.79
CA GLU A 36 5.17 5.36 -9.39
C GLU A 36 3.95 4.99 -8.55
N VAL A 37 4.13 4.10 -7.56
CA VAL A 37 3.06 3.68 -6.66
C VAL A 37 3.50 3.85 -5.22
N LEU A 38 2.73 4.64 -4.46
CA LEU A 38 2.89 4.79 -3.02
C LEU A 38 1.69 4.20 -2.28
N VAL A 39 1.97 3.44 -1.22
CA VAL A 39 0.99 2.81 -0.34
C VAL A 39 1.05 3.45 1.03
N GLY A 40 -0.07 3.96 1.54
CA GLY A 40 -0.21 4.35 2.94
C GLY A 40 -1.01 3.29 3.68
N ASP A 41 -0.45 2.64 4.70
CA ASP A 41 -1.10 1.51 5.35
C ASP A 41 -0.60 1.27 6.80
N PRO A 42 -1.50 0.97 7.77
CA PRO A 42 -1.13 0.64 9.15
C PRO A 42 -0.60 -0.79 9.35
N ARG A 43 -0.14 -1.45 8.28
CA ARG A 43 0.25 -2.87 8.23
C ARG A 43 -0.96 -3.81 8.38
N ARG A 44 -1.98 -3.60 7.54
CA ARG A 44 -3.11 -4.52 7.39
C ARG A 44 -2.63 -5.92 7.04
N ASN A 45 -3.44 -6.91 7.40
CA ASN A 45 -3.05 -8.32 7.36
C ASN A 45 -2.63 -8.80 5.95
N ASP A 46 -3.29 -8.30 4.90
CA ASP A 46 -3.04 -8.70 3.52
C ASP A 46 -2.06 -7.76 2.78
N LEU A 47 -1.32 -6.92 3.52
CA LEU A 47 -0.30 -6.04 2.97
C LEU A 47 0.91 -6.85 2.48
N PRO A 48 1.32 -6.72 1.20
CA PRO A 48 2.41 -7.53 0.63
C PRO A 48 3.79 -6.99 1.03
N LEU A 49 4.17 -7.17 2.29
CA LEU A 49 5.38 -6.61 2.90
C LEU A 49 6.66 -6.84 2.10
N SER A 50 6.80 -7.98 1.41
CA SER A 50 7.99 -8.28 0.59
C SER A 50 8.14 -7.38 -0.63
N ARG A 51 7.12 -6.58 -0.95
CA ARG A 51 7.07 -5.65 -2.10
C ARG A 51 7.07 -4.19 -1.65
N LEU A 52 7.32 -3.93 -0.37
CA LEU A 52 7.22 -2.59 0.20
C LEU A 52 8.56 -2.11 0.71
N ARG A 53 8.94 -0.91 0.28
CA ARG A 53 10.04 -0.15 0.86
C ARG A 53 9.48 1.01 1.67
N LEU A 54 9.70 1.00 2.98
CA LEU A 54 9.25 2.07 3.88
C LEU A 54 9.94 3.39 3.53
N LEU A 55 9.15 4.44 3.33
CA LEU A 55 9.61 5.80 3.05
C LEU A 55 9.44 6.72 4.26
N ALA A 56 8.34 6.56 5.00
CA ALA A 56 8.05 7.32 6.20
C ALA A 56 7.11 6.54 7.12
N GLU A 57 7.15 6.81 8.42
CA GLU A 57 6.25 6.24 9.41
C GLU A 57 5.64 7.35 10.25
N TYR A 58 4.33 7.28 10.49
CA TYR A 58 3.56 8.25 11.24
C TYR A 58 2.71 7.54 12.29
N LYS A 59 2.56 8.17 13.45
CA LYS A 59 1.57 7.73 14.43
C LYS A 59 0.22 8.31 14.04
N VAL A 60 -0.69 7.45 13.62
CA VAL A 60 -2.06 7.83 13.25
C VAL A 60 -3.07 7.02 14.06
N PRO A 61 -4.22 7.60 14.44
CA PRO A 61 -5.34 6.82 14.95
C PRO A 61 -5.85 5.84 13.88
N ASP A 62 -6.23 4.62 14.27
CA ASP A 62 -6.93 3.71 13.34
C ASP A 62 -8.39 4.17 13.16
N PHE A 63 -8.99 3.86 12.01
CA PHE A 63 -10.36 4.27 11.75
C PHE A 63 -11.33 3.43 12.61
N GLY A 64 -12.06 4.08 13.51
CA GLY A 64 -12.98 3.41 14.45
C GLY A 64 -12.44 3.24 15.87
N ASP A 65 -11.18 3.63 16.13
CA ASP A 65 -10.64 3.68 17.48
C ASP A 65 -11.34 4.76 18.32
N ALA A 66 -11.56 4.46 19.60
CA ALA A 66 -12.05 5.43 20.57
C ALA A 66 -11.08 6.62 20.69
N LYS A 67 -11.60 7.83 20.97
CA LYS A 67 -10.74 8.99 21.27
C LYS A 67 -9.74 8.62 22.37
N GLY A 68 -8.45 8.59 22.04
CA GLY A 68 -7.37 8.26 22.97
C GLY A 68 -6.82 6.84 22.87
N ALA A 69 -7.28 6.02 21.92
CA ALA A 69 -6.63 4.73 21.64
C ALA A 69 -5.18 4.92 21.21
N ALA A 70 -4.33 3.94 21.53
CA ALA A 70 -2.93 3.96 21.17
C ALA A 70 -2.79 4.01 19.64
N SER A 71 -2.20 5.09 19.12
CA SER A 71 -1.92 5.22 17.69
C SER A 71 -1.01 4.08 17.23
N LYS A 72 -1.42 3.39 16.16
CA LYS A 72 -0.57 2.41 15.51
C LYS A 72 0.38 3.11 14.55
N PRO A 73 1.63 2.63 14.40
CA PRO A 73 2.50 3.13 13.36
C PRO A 73 1.89 2.80 11.99
N SER A 74 1.62 3.83 11.19
CA SER A 74 1.23 3.72 9.79
C SER A 74 2.38 4.14 8.91
N GLY A 75 2.66 3.33 7.90
CA GLY A 75 3.76 3.57 6.97
C GLY A 75 3.28 4.17 5.67
N VAL A 76 4.11 5.02 5.08
CA VAL A 76 4.11 5.32 3.65
C VAL A 76 5.21 4.48 3.03
N PHE A 77 4.86 3.71 2.00
CA PHE A 77 5.74 2.76 1.34
C PHE A 77 5.78 3.02 -0.16
N SER A 78 6.95 2.84 -0.77
CA SER A 78 7.06 2.61 -2.20
C SER A 78 6.67 1.16 -2.49
N PHE A 79 5.78 0.94 -3.46
CA PHE A 79 5.35 -0.39 -3.89
C PHE A 79 6.21 -0.84 -5.07
N GLU A 80 6.89 -1.96 -4.92
CA GLU A 80 7.91 -2.43 -5.86
C GLU A 80 7.45 -3.67 -6.62
N ALA A 81 8.07 -3.91 -7.78
CA ALA A 81 7.84 -5.12 -8.56
C ALA A 81 8.29 -6.35 -7.76
N ASP A 82 7.57 -7.46 -7.91
CA ASP A 82 7.94 -8.71 -7.26
C ASP A 82 9.20 -9.29 -7.92
N ASN A 83 10.36 -9.11 -7.28
CA ASN A 83 11.65 -9.58 -7.78
C ASN A 83 11.96 -11.04 -7.42
N ARG A 84 10.98 -11.84 -6.94
CA ARG A 84 11.21 -13.23 -6.49
C ARG A 84 11.67 -14.22 -7.58
N TRP A 85 11.87 -13.77 -8.81
CA TRP A 85 12.33 -14.58 -9.95
C TRP A 85 13.48 -13.94 -10.75
N ARG A 86 14.14 -12.92 -10.19
CA ARG A 86 15.41 -12.40 -10.74
C ARG A 86 16.61 -13.04 -10.06
#